data_AF-A0A938WAC2-F1
#
_entry.id   AF-A0A938WAC2-F1
#
_cell.length_a   1.000
_cell.length_b   1.000
_cell.length_c   1.000
_cell.angle_alpha   90.00
_cell.angle_beta   90.00
_cell.angle_gamma   90.00
#
_symmetry.space_group_name_H-M   'P 1'
#
loop_
_entity.id
_entity.type
_entity.pdbx_description
1 polymer ?
#
loop_
_entity_poly.entity_id
_entity_poly.type
_entity_poly.pdbx_seq_one_letter_code
_entity_poly.pdbx_strand_id
1 'polypeptide(L)'
;MAEPRPARVETTVISAPLEPSDSTDRWQQLQLLRRGRTPVQPWLQQLERAGSPASIEVLAALIGQLDRAGVEQLLSGPVGRDAATLREAARRELPLLAGTPEVKQAWLEPLLAQPPSLLWLEILGHFREARVAPRLRLALDGADPFDPRQADAVRLLPLLGQQRQPDDAALLLRLARAPLPQAWRHAALEGLAVGLSAWPLEPLAEGLQQLSTELDPGLAAQAVDLLGRLPDGQQRLRQLQGRALEPSVAERWRRRLRRTPLVLVVHGRQGGVIPEVLQQLAAELEQRRGAPVLLQALTAAPPEGDGRFWLAAQRAGGISVVPLLLLPGGHVRSDVPAIAGQWRQQAAAAQRPVQVRRLPFVGAWPRWQRLLAELWAERAAGRPLLWLHHPLQGALSARYLQHLAAVVGYPGMAAAYSDPHAALAAQPQPPALLAPLTLAPNRLSESLNMDAQTASVEVLPPLLDWPPVRDGLLTELEALP
;
A
#
# COMPACT_ATOMS: atom_id res chain seq x y z
N MET A 1 38.28 20.96 39.80
CA MET A 1 36.83 21.02 40.09
C MET A 1 36.34 22.38 39.67
N ALA A 2 35.65 22.46 38.53
CA ALA A 2 34.94 23.65 38.09
C ALA A 2 33.49 23.23 37.83
N GLU A 3 32.55 23.84 38.54
CA GLU A 3 31.12 23.55 38.41
C GLU A 3 30.60 23.97 37.02
N PRO A 4 29.71 23.18 36.39
CA PRO A 4 29.04 23.63 35.18
C PRO A 4 27.87 24.56 35.55
N ARG A 5 27.87 25.76 34.95
CA ARG A 5 26.71 26.68 34.99
C ARG A 5 25.49 26.01 34.34
N PRO A 6 24.28 26.16 34.90
CA PRO A 6 23.07 25.65 34.27
C PRO A 6 22.76 26.45 33.00
N ALA A 7 22.52 25.73 31.90
CA ALA A 7 22.02 26.31 30.67
C ALA A 7 20.61 26.90 30.93
N ARG A 8 20.46 28.21 30.74
CA ARG A 8 19.15 28.85 30.65
C ARG A 8 18.43 28.27 29.44
N VAL A 9 17.36 27.51 29.67
CA VAL A 9 16.36 27.23 28.64
C VAL A 9 15.52 28.51 28.51
N GLU A 10 15.93 29.39 27.61
CA GLU A 10 15.06 30.48 27.16
C GLU A 10 13.88 29.85 26.42
N THR A 11 12.74 29.82 27.10
CA THR A 11 11.47 29.48 26.47
C THR A 11 11.05 30.71 25.67
N THR A 12 11.48 30.78 24.42
CA THR A 12 11.08 31.87 23.52
C THR A 12 9.59 31.72 23.22
N VAL A 13 8.75 32.41 23.99
CA VAL A 13 7.34 32.61 23.69
C VAL A 13 7.29 33.55 22.49
N ILE A 14 7.13 33.00 21.29
CA ILE A 14 6.99 33.79 20.07
C ILE A 14 5.55 34.34 20.04
N SER A 15 5.41 35.62 20.37
CA SER A 15 4.15 36.38 20.31
C SER A 15 3.84 36.86 18.91
N ALA A 16 2.63 36.53 18.41
CA ALA A 16 1.93 37.06 17.22
C ALA A 16 2.68 37.06 15.86
N PRO A 17 1.99 36.99 14.71
CA PRO A 17 2.64 37.05 13.41
C PRO A 17 3.24 38.44 13.24
N LEU A 18 4.57 38.53 13.30
CA LEU A 18 5.33 39.66 12.78
C LEU A 18 5.04 39.71 11.27
N GLU A 19 4.58 40.84 10.74
CA GLU A 19 4.59 41.11 9.29
C GLU A 19 6.05 41.00 8.82
N PRO A 20 6.49 39.89 8.19
CA PRO A 20 7.90 39.68 7.92
C PRO A 20 8.28 40.49 6.70
N SER A 21 9.29 41.36 6.83
CA SER A 21 9.88 42.07 5.69
C SER A 21 10.74 41.16 4.80
N ASP A 22 11.15 39.98 5.28
CA ASP A 22 12.05 39.04 4.59
C ASP A 22 11.46 37.62 4.41
N SER A 23 11.79 37.00 3.28
CA SER A 23 11.28 35.68 2.87
C SER A 23 11.77 34.50 3.74
N THR A 24 12.97 34.60 4.32
CA THR A 24 13.57 33.56 5.16
C THR A 24 12.87 33.43 6.52
N ASP A 25 12.55 34.56 7.14
CA ASP A 25 11.89 34.59 8.46
C ASP A 25 10.45 34.07 8.38
N ARG A 26 9.75 34.42 7.29
CA ARG A 26 8.42 33.89 6.99
C ARG A 26 8.43 32.36 6.85
N TRP A 27 9.40 31.80 6.14
CA TRP A 27 9.50 30.35 5.97
C TRP A 27 9.72 29.63 7.30
N GLN A 28 10.61 30.14 8.15
CA GLN A 28 10.87 29.54 9.47
C GLN A 28 9.62 29.56 10.36
N GLN A 29 8.88 30.66 10.38
CA GLN A 29 7.62 30.77 11.13
C GLN A 29 6.59 29.74 10.66
N LEU A 30 6.44 29.55 9.34
CA LEU A 30 5.53 28.54 8.77
C LEU A 30 5.95 27.11 9.14
N GLN A 31 7.25 26.82 9.21
CA GLN A 31 7.74 25.52 9.67
C GLN A 31 7.47 25.29 11.16
N LEU A 32 7.59 26.33 11.98
CA LEU A 32 7.24 26.24 13.40
C LEU A 32 5.75 26.00 13.59
N LEU A 33 4.91 26.69 12.81
CA LEU A 33 3.45 26.49 12.81
C LEU A 33 3.08 25.07 12.40
N ARG A 34 3.64 24.55 11.31
CA ARG A 34 3.43 23.15 10.87
C ARG A 34 3.81 22.09 11.90
N ARG A 35 4.72 22.44 12.82
CA ARG A 35 5.17 21.56 13.90
C ARG A 35 4.40 21.77 15.20
N GLY A 36 3.35 22.60 15.21
CA GLY A 36 2.56 22.93 16.39
C GLY A 36 3.34 23.70 17.45
N ARG A 37 4.43 24.39 17.08
CA ARG A 37 5.31 25.11 18.02
C ARG A 37 4.91 26.57 18.22
N THR A 38 3.93 27.05 17.49
CA THR A 38 3.39 28.40 17.60
C THR A 38 1.87 28.35 17.75
N PRO A 39 1.27 29.31 18.50
CA PRO A 39 -0.17 29.37 18.67
C PRO A 39 -0.88 29.71 17.36
N VAL A 40 -2.01 29.06 17.11
CA VAL A 40 -2.78 29.18 15.86
C VAL A 40 -3.67 30.43 15.82
N GLN A 41 -4.22 30.84 16.97
CA GLN A 41 -5.20 31.94 17.06
C GLN A 41 -4.77 33.26 16.40
N PRO A 42 -3.52 33.73 16.57
CA PRO A 42 -3.07 34.97 15.93
C PRO A 42 -3.11 34.93 14.40
N TRP A 43 -2.88 33.76 13.79
CA TRP A 43 -2.94 33.57 12.34
C TRP A 43 -4.38 33.59 11.85
N LEU A 44 -5.32 32.97 12.57
CA LEU A 44 -6.75 33.03 12.25
C LEU A 44 -7.28 34.47 12.30
N GLN A 45 -6.93 35.23 13.34
CA GLN A 45 -7.32 36.64 13.47
C GLN A 45 -6.77 37.50 12.33
N GLN A 46 -5.57 37.21 11.81
CA GLN A 46 -5.02 37.92 10.66
C GLN A 46 -5.81 37.63 9.39
N LEU A 47 -6.20 36.38 9.16
CA LEU A 47 -7.01 35.96 8.01
C LEU A 47 -8.45 36.52 8.04
N GLU A 48 -8.96 36.89 9.21
CA GLU A 48 -10.27 37.54 9.38
C GLU A 48 -10.25 39.03 9.02
N ARG A 49 -9.09 39.69 9.04
CA ARG A 49 -8.99 41.13 8.75
C ARG A 49 -9.34 41.39 7.28
N ALA A 50 -10.33 42.24 7.06
CA ALA A 50 -10.73 42.68 5.73
C ALA A 50 -9.53 43.27 4.96
N GLY A 51 -9.29 42.75 3.76
CA GLY A 51 -8.20 43.21 2.87
C GLY A 51 -6.88 42.45 3.00
N SER A 52 -6.73 41.52 3.95
CA SER A 52 -5.56 40.63 3.98
C SER A 52 -5.74 39.48 2.99
N PRO A 53 -4.89 39.32 1.96
CA PRO A 53 -4.99 38.18 1.06
C PRO A 53 -4.61 36.91 1.83
N ALA A 54 -5.53 35.94 1.86
CA ALA A 54 -5.21 34.63 2.42
C ALA A 54 -4.04 34.02 1.62
N SER A 55 -2.91 33.79 2.29
CA SER A 55 -1.76 33.13 1.66
C SER A 55 -1.98 31.62 1.64
N ILE A 56 -1.78 31.01 0.48
CA ILE A 56 -1.81 29.55 0.29
C ILE A 56 -0.86 28.87 1.28
N GLU A 57 0.32 29.45 1.52
CA GLU A 57 1.34 28.87 2.41
C GLU A 57 0.91 28.88 3.88
N VAL A 58 0.24 29.95 4.30
CA VAL A 58 -0.30 30.08 5.67
C VAL A 58 -1.43 29.08 5.87
N LEU A 59 -2.39 29.03 4.94
CA LEU A 59 -3.49 28.06 5.00
C LEU A 59 -2.96 26.61 5.00
N ALA A 60 -1.97 26.32 4.15
CA ALA A 60 -1.34 25.00 4.11
C ALA A 60 -0.66 24.63 5.45
N ALA A 61 0.01 25.60 6.10
CA ALA A 61 0.60 25.37 7.41
C ALA A 61 -0.46 25.15 8.53
N LEU A 62 -1.65 25.74 8.38
CA LEU A 62 -2.74 25.66 9.35
C LEU A 62 -3.55 24.37 9.25
N ILE A 63 -3.68 23.74 8.08
CA ILE A 63 -4.58 22.59 7.86
C ILE A 63 -4.37 21.47 8.89
N GLY A 64 -3.12 21.14 9.21
CA GLY A 64 -2.78 20.08 10.17
C GLY A 64 -2.87 20.49 11.64
N GLN A 65 -3.09 21.77 11.94
CA GLN A 65 -2.98 22.34 13.30
C GLN A 65 -4.31 22.82 13.87
N LEU A 66 -5.32 23.02 13.02
CA LEU A 66 -6.62 23.48 13.46
C LEU A 66 -7.41 22.35 14.13
N ASP A 67 -7.98 22.66 15.29
CA ASP A 67 -9.07 21.88 15.85
C ASP A 67 -10.40 22.25 15.19
N ARG A 68 -11.48 21.59 15.59
CA ARG A 68 -12.81 21.81 15.01
C ARG A 68 -13.26 23.28 15.11
N ALA A 69 -13.06 23.91 16.27
CA ALA A 69 -13.48 25.29 16.49
C ALA A 69 -12.69 26.26 15.58
N GLY A 70 -11.38 26.04 15.43
CA GLY A 70 -10.54 26.81 14.52
C GLY A 70 -10.93 26.65 13.04
N VAL A 71 -11.33 25.45 12.63
CA VAL A 71 -11.87 25.21 11.27
C VAL A 71 -13.19 25.97 11.09
N GLU A 72 -14.12 25.85 12.03
CA GLU A 72 -15.42 26.54 11.97
C GLU A 72 -15.21 28.07 11.92
N GLN A 73 -14.29 28.61 12.71
CA GLN A 73 -13.88 30.01 12.67
C GLN A 73 -13.35 30.40 11.27
N LEU A 74 -12.39 29.64 10.72
CA LEU A 74 -11.82 29.88 9.39
C LEU A 74 -12.90 29.88 8.28
N LEU A 75 -13.82 28.92 8.33
CA LEU A 75 -14.89 28.75 7.34
C LEU A 75 -16.03 29.77 7.52
N SER A 76 -16.16 30.40 8.70
CA SER A 76 -17.10 31.52 8.90
C SER A 76 -16.55 32.85 8.34
N GLY A 77 -15.22 32.94 8.18
CA GLY A 77 -14.50 34.12 7.73
C GLY A 77 -14.42 34.30 6.21
N PRO A 78 -13.55 35.21 5.72
CA PRO A 78 -13.37 35.48 4.29
C PRO A 78 -13.01 34.24 3.46
N VAL A 79 -12.22 33.33 4.03
CA VAL A 79 -11.79 32.07 3.40
C VAL A 79 -12.95 31.13 3.11
N GLY A 80 -14.00 31.13 3.95
CA GLY A 80 -15.21 30.37 3.68
C GLY A 80 -16.15 31.01 2.66
N ARG A 81 -16.02 32.31 2.39
CA ARG A 81 -16.78 32.98 1.31
C ARG A 81 -16.16 32.73 -0.05
N ASP A 82 -14.82 32.61 -0.11
CA ASP A 82 -14.08 32.24 -1.31
C ASP A 82 -13.09 31.11 -1.01
N ALA A 83 -13.53 29.89 -1.33
CA ALA A 83 -12.77 28.66 -1.09
C ALA A 83 -11.58 28.48 -2.05
N ALA A 84 -11.35 29.35 -3.05
CA ALA A 84 -10.34 29.11 -4.08
C ALA A 84 -8.92 28.94 -3.51
N THR A 85 -8.51 29.83 -2.59
CA THR A 85 -7.21 29.77 -1.93
C THR A 85 -7.11 28.58 -0.98
N LEU A 86 -8.19 28.28 -0.24
CA LEU A 86 -8.25 27.11 0.64
C LEU A 86 -8.14 25.81 -0.14
N ARG A 87 -8.81 25.72 -1.29
CA ARG A 87 -8.71 24.56 -2.18
C ARG A 87 -7.27 24.31 -2.63
N GLU A 88 -6.55 25.36 -3.02
CA GLU A 88 -5.16 25.22 -3.45
C GLU A 88 -4.23 24.81 -2.30
N ALA A 89 -4.45 25.34 -1.09
CA ALA A 89 -3.75 24.87 0.10
C ALA A 89 -4.09 23.41 0.44
N ALA A 90 -5.37 23.04 0.37
CA ALA A 90 -5.88 21.71 0.65
C ALA A 90 -5.29 20.66 -0.29
N ARG A 91 -5.17 20.95 -1.59
CA ARG A 91 -4.55 20.05 -2.57
C ARG A 91 -3.10 19.69 -2.23
N ARG A 92 -2.37 20.56 -1.55
CA ARG A 92 -0.97 20.32 -1.16
C ARG A 92 -0.87 19.46 0.10
N GLU A 93 -1.81 19.60 1.03
CA GLU A 93 -1.68 19.06 2.39
C GLU A 93 -2.62 17.88 2.67
N LEU A 94 -3.88 17.96 2.25
CA LEU A 94 -4.89 16.95 2.57
C LEU A 94 -4.59 15.56 2.00
N PRO A 95 -3.93 15.37 0.83
CA PRO A 95 -3.50 14.04 0.40
C PRO A 95 -2.65 13.30 1.45
N LEU A 96 -1.91 14.03 2.28
CA LEU A 96 -1.06 13.47 3.34
C LEU A 96 -1.76 13.46 4.70
N LEU A 97 -2.61 14.44 4.98
CA LEU A 97 -3.15 14.69 6.32
C LEU A 97 -4.59 14.19 6.54
N ALA A 98 -5.40 14.00 5.50
CA ALA A 98 -6.82 13.69 5.66
C ALA A 98 -7.10 12.32 6.32
N GLY A 99 -6.10 11.42 6.35
CA GLY A 99 -6.17 10.15 7.07
C GLY A 99 -5.86 10.24 8.57
N THR A 100 -5.31 11.36 9.04
CA THR A 100 -4.97 11.61 10.44
C THR A 100 -6.26 11.83 11.25
N PRO A 101 -6.48 11.09 12.36
CA PRO A 101 -7.73 11.17 13.12
C PRO A 101 -8.09 12.59 13.55
N GLU A 102 -7.10 13.37 14.00
CA GLU A 102 -7.28 14.72 14.52
C GLU A 102 -7.74 15.67 13.41
N VAL A 103 -7.07 15.63 12.25
CA VAL A 103 -7.44 16.44 11.07
C VAL A 103 -8.83 16.06 10.57
N LYS A 104 -9.13 14.77 10.51
CA LYS A 104 -10.44 14.29 10.11
C LYS A 104 -11.55 14.76 11.05
N GLN A 105 -11.35 14.67 12.36
CA GLN A 105 -12.31 15.15 13.37
C GLN A 105 -12.54 16.66 13.31
N ALA A 106 -11.48 17.43 13.02
CA ALA A 106 -11.56 18.87 12.90
C ALA A 106 -12.30 19.32 11.63
N TRP A 107 -12.00 18.70 10.49
CA TRP A 107 -12.41 19.22 9.17
C TRP A 107 -13.68 18.61 8.58
N LEU A 108 -13.99 17.35 8.89
CA LEU A 108 -15.02 16.61 8.14
C LEU A 108 -16.42 17.21 8.28
N GLU A 109 -16.92 17.41 9.51
CA GLU A 109 -18.27 17.95 9.73
C GLU A 109 -18.41 19.41 9.25
N PRO A 110 -17.45 20.32 9.52
CA PRO A 110 -17.54 21.68 8.99
C PRO A 110 -17.55 21.75 7.46
N LEU A 111 -16.80 20.88 6.78
CA LEU A 111 -16.81 20.77 5.31
C LEU A 111 -18.09 20.15 4.78
N LEU A 112 -18.68 19.17 5.49
CA LEU A 112 -19.97 18.59 5.11
C LEU A 112 -21.10 19.63 5.17
N ALA A 113 -21.03 20.57 6.11
CA ALA A 113 -21.99 21.68 6.24
C ALA A 113 -21.89 22.72 5.10
N GLN A 114 -20.78 22.74 4.34
CA GLN A 114 -20.63 23.67 3.22
C GLN A 114 -21.57 23.33 2.05
N PRO A 115 -21.96 24.34 1.24
CA PRO A 115 -22.75 24.10 0.04
C PRO A 115 -21.98 23.19 -0.93
N PRO A 116 -22.68 22.33 -1.70
CA PRO A 116 -22.06 21.34 -2.58
C PRO A 116 -21.54 21.98 -3.89
N SER A 117 -20.65 22.98 -3.78
CA SER A 117 -19.96 23.56 -4.94
C SER A 117 -18.73 22.72 -5.31
N LEU A 118 -18.25 22.84 -6.56
CA LEU A 118 -17.06 22.12 -7.02
C LEU A 118 -15.84 22.38 -6.12
N LEU A 119 -15.62 23.63 -5.68
CA LEU A 119 -14.49 23.98 -4.82
C LEU A 119 -14.54 23.23 -3.48
N TRP A 120 -15.70 23.17 -2.85
CA TRP A 120 -15.87 22.47 -1.57
C TRP A 120 -15.80 20.96 -1.72
N LEU A 121 -16.36 20.42 -2.80
CA LEU A 121 -16.31 18.99 -3.10
C LEU A 121 -14.88 18.50 -3.36
N GLU A 122 -14.03 19.32 -3.99
CA GLU A 122 -12.63 19.00 -4.16
C GLU A 122 -11.89 18.87 -2.82
N ILE A 123 -12.13 19.79 -1.88
CA ILE A 123 -11.53 19.75 -0.54
C ILE A 123 -12.06 18.54 0.23
N LEU A 124 -13.39 18.36 0.24
CA LEU A 124 -14.07 17.29 0.94
C LEU A 124 -13.68 15.91 0.40
N GLY A 125 -13.46 15.77 -0.90
CA GLY A 125 -13.12 14.51 -1.56
C GLY A 125 -11.80 13.88 -1.12
N HIS A 126 -10.93 14.62 -0.42
CA HIS A 126 -9.73 14.04 0.20
C HIS A 126 -10.04 13.18 1.43
N PHE A 127 -11.17 13.43 2.11
CA PHE A 127 -11.59 12.63 3.26
C PHE A 127 -12.35 11.38 2.77
N ARG A 128 -11.79 10.21 3.07
CA ARG A 128 -12.42 8.93 2.73
C ARG A 128 -13.57 8.63 3.70
N GLU A 129 -14.79 8.83 3.22
CA GLU A 129 -16.01 8.77 4.02
C GLU A 129 -17.24 8.35 3.20
N ALA A 130 -18.11 7.52 3.80
CA ALA A 130 -19.28 6.98 3.10
C ALA A 130 -20.26 8.08 2.63
N ARG A 131 -20.34 9.19 3.37
CA ARG A 131 -21.20 10.35 3.04
C ARG A 131 -20.66 11.22 1.91
N VAL A 132 -19.37 11.11 1.56
CA VAL A 132 -18.73 11.99 0.57
C VAL A 132 -18.97 11.50 -0.85
N ALA A 133 -18.85 10.19 -1.10
CA ALA A 133 -19.02 9.62 -2.43
C ALA A 133 -20.37 9.98 -3.10
N PRO A 134 -21.53 9.93 -2.42
CA PRO A 134 -22.80 10.35 -3.03
C PRO A 134 -22.82 11.81 -3.47
N ARG A 135 -22.16 12.73 -2.74
CA ARG A 135 -22.09 14.15 -3.12
C ARG A 135 -21.22 14.36 -4.36
N LEU A 136 -20.11 13.62 -4.47
CA LEU A 136 -19.25 13.64 -5.65
C LEU A 136 -20.00 13.12 -6.89
N ARG A 137 -20.74 12.01 -6.76
CA ARG A 137 -21.57 11.46 -7.86
C ARG A 137 -22.62 12.45 -8.33
N LEU A 138 -23.38 13.03 -7.40
CA LEU A 138 -24.43 13.99 -7.73
C LEU A 138 -23.88 15.19 -8.54
N ALA A 139 -22.71 15.69 -8.17
CA ALA A 139 -22.07 16.78 -8.90
C ALA A 139 -21.59 16.36 -10.30
N LEU A 140 -21.13 15.11 -10.46
CA LEU A 140 -20.71 14.55 -11.75
C LEU A 140 -21.90 14.23 -12.66
N ASP A 141 -23.02 13.76 -12.12
CA ASP A 141 -24.24 13.45 -12.87
C ASP A 141 -24.89 14.73 -13.44
N GLY A 142 -24.73 15.86 -12.75
CA GLY A 142 -25.19 17.17 -13.22
C GLY A 142 -24.22 17.90 -14.15
N ALA A 143 -23.01 17.35 -14.37
CA ALA A 143 -21.98 18.00 -15.16
C ALA A 143 -22.06 17.58 -16.64
N ASP A 144 -22.01 18.54 -17.55
CA ASP A 144 -21.85 18.27 -18.99
C ASP A 144 -20.35 18.24 -19.36
N PRO A 145 -19.79 17.07 -19.76
CA PRO A 145 -18.39 16.97 -20.15
C PRO A 145 -17.99 17.86 -21.33
N PHE A 146 -18.95 18.26 -22.17
CA PHE A 146 -18.71 19.08 -23.36
C PHE A 146 -18.87 20.58 -23.11
N ASP A 147 -19.41 21.00 -21.96
CA ASP A 147 -19.52 22.42 -21.59
C ASP A 147 -18.19 22.91 -20.97
N PRO A 148 -17.45 23.84 -21.62
CA PRO A 148 -16.20 24.35 -21.09
C PRO A 148 -16.34 25.06 -19.74
N ARG A 149 -17.54 25.57 -19.41
CA ARG A 149 -17.82 26.21 -18.11
C ARG A 149 -17.84 25.22 -16.96
N GLN A 150 -17.97 23.93 -17.26
CA GLN A 150 -18.04 22.83 -16.30
C GLN A 150 -16.81 21.92 -16.37
N ALA A 151 -15.78 22.31 -17.13
CA ALA A 151 -14.56 21.54 -17.32
C ALA A 151 -13.86 21.16 -16.00
N ASP A 152 -14.01 21.97 -14.94
CA ASP A 152 -13.41 21.70 -13.63
C ASP A 152 -14.03 20.51 -12.90
N ALA A 153 -15.24 20.06 -13.26
CA ALA A 153 -15.86 18.86 -12.67
C ALA A 153 -15.01 17.60 -12.89
N VAL A 154 -14.18 17.57 -13.94
CA VAL A 154 -13.23 16.49 -14.23
C VAL A 154 -12.32 16.15 -13.05
N ARG A 155 -12.01 17.14 -12.20
CA ARG A 155 -11.13 17.00 -11.05
C ARG A 155 -11.74 16.18 -9.91
N LEU A 156 -13.06 15.94 -9.95
CA LEU A 156 -13.75 15.10 -8.97
C LEU A 156 -13.60 13.60 -9.25
N LEU A 157 -13.25 13.20 -10.48
CA LEU A 157 -13.18 11.79 -10.87
C LEU A 157 -12.09 11.00 -10.09
N PRO A 158 -10.86 11.51 -9.90
CA PRO A 158 -9.88 10.85 -9.03
C PRO A 158 -10.34 10.72 -7.58
N LEU A 159 -11.15 11.68 -7.10
CA LEU A 159 -11.67 11.69 -5.73
C LEU A 159 -12.72 10.59 -5.49
N LEU A 160 -13.47 10.16 -6.50
CA LEU A 160 -14.29 8.92 -6.38
C LEU A 160 -13.39 7.70 -6.12
N GLY A 161 -12.25 7.62 -6.81
CA GLY A 161 -11.23 6.60 -6.55
C GLY A 161 -10.73 6.58 -5.10
N GLN A 162 -10.55 7.77 -4.52
CA GLN A 162 -10.14 7.94 -3.13
C GLN A 162 -11.19 7.41 -2.13
N GLN A 163 -12.49 7.52 -2.46
CA GLN A 163 -13.56 7.03 -1.60
C GLN A 163 -13.61 5.51 -1.51
N ARG A 164 -13.16 4.80 -2.56
CA ARG A 164 -13.10 3.33 -2.63
C ARG A 164 -14.45 2.66 -2.41
N GLN A 165 -15.53 3.24 -2.92
CA GLN A 165 -16.84 2.59 -2.95
C GLN A 165 -16.90 1.66 -4.17
N PRO A 166 -17.19 0.36 -4.02
CA PRO A 166 -17.12 -0.61 -5.13
C PRO A 166 -17.91 -0.19 -6.38
N ASP A 167 -19.06 0.45 -6.20
CA ASP A 167 -19.94 0.87 -7.30
C ASP A 167 -19.34 1.98 -8.19
N ASP A 168 -18.39 2.77 -7.66
CA ASP A 168 -17.76 3.87 -8.39
C ASP A 168 -16.86 3.36 -9.53
N ALA A 169 -16.35 2.13 -9.43
CA ALA A 169 -15.54 1.53 -10.47
C ALA A 169 -16.30 1.40 -11.81
N ALA A 170 -17.59 1.03 -11.75
CA ALA A 170 -18.42 0.89 -12.95
C ALA A 170 -18.66 2.24 -13.63
N LEU A 171 -18.92 3.29 -12.84
CA LEU A 171 -19.05 4.66 -13.33
C LEU A 171 -17.75 5.13 -14.01
N LEU A 172 -16.61 4.99 -13.34
CA LEU A 172 -15.31 5.42 -13.88
C LEU A 172 -14.92 4.65 -15.15
N LEU A 173 -15.15 3.33 -15.20
CA LEU A 173 -14.94 2.52 -16.40
C LEU A 173 -15.83 2.97 -17.58
N ARG A 174 -17.11 3.25 -17.31
CA ARG A 174 -18.04 3.76 -18.32
C ARG A 174 -17.57 5.10 -18.88
N LEU A 175 -17.15 6.03 -18.03
CA LEU A 175 -16.64 7.34 -18.45
C LEU A 175 -15.33 7.24 -19.24
N ALA A 176 -14.40 6.37 -18.82
CA ALA A 176 -13.14 6.15 -19.52
C ALA A 176 -13.33 5.57 -20.94
N ARG A 177 -14.39 4.79 -21.15
CA ARG A 177 -14.72 4.12 -22.43
C ARG A 177 -15.65 4.94 -23.33
N ALA A 178 -16.39 5.89 -22.77
CA ALA A 178 -17.32 6.72 -23.52
C ALA A 178 -16.57 7.69 -24.47
N PRO A 179 -17.20 8.13 -25.56
CA PRO A 179 -16.63 9.11 -26.50
C PRO A 179 -16.66 10.53 -25.90
N LEU A 180 -16.01 10.71 -24.75
CA LEU A 180 -15.91 11.97 -24.01
C LEU A 180 -14.60 12.70 -24.33
N PRO A 181 -14.49 14.00 -23.99
CA PRO A 181 -13.23 14.72 -24.09
C PRO A 181 -12.10 14.00 -23.35
N GLN A 182 -10.89 14.09 -23.91
CA GLN A 182 -9.74 13.31 -23.45
C GLN A 182 -9.47 13.48 -21.95
N ALA A 183 -9.57 14.72 -21.43
CA ALA A 183 -9.37 15.04 -20.02
C ALA A 183 -10.29 14.23 -19.10
N TRP A 184 -11.56 14.05 -19.47
CA TRP A 184 -12.53 13.26 -18.71
C TRP A 184 -12.18 11.78 -18.68
N ARG A 185 -11.79 11.23 -19.83
CA ARG A 185 -11.40 9.83 -19.94
C ARG A 185 -10.15 9.53 -19.12
N HIS A 186 -9.14 10.42 -19.18
CA HIS A 186 -7.90 10.29 -18.39
C HIS A 186 -8.16 10.42 -16.89
N ALA A 187 -8.94 11.40 -16.46
CA ALA A 187 -9.26 11.58 -15.05
C ALA A 187 -10.11 10.42 -14.48
N ALA A 188 -11.00 9.84 -15.30
CA ALA A 188 -11.72 8.62 -14.93
C ALA A 188 -10.76 7.43 -14.75
N LEU A 189 -9.79 7.27 -15.66
CA LEU A 189 -8.76 6.23 -15.57
C LEU A 189 -7.79 6.46 -14.39
N GLU A 190 -7.52 7.71 -14.04
CA GLU A 190 -6.82 8.07 -12.81
C GLU A 190 -7.64 7.68 -11.56
N GLY A 191 -8.95 7.96 -11.54
CA GLY A 191 -9.84 7.47 -10.48
C GLY A 191 -9.79 5.95 -10.31
N LEU A 192 -9.79 5.20 -11.42
CA LEU A 192 -9.57 3.75 -11.38
C LEU A 192 -8.21 3.40 -10.79
N ALA A 193 -7.15 4.14 -11.13
CA ALA A 193 -5.82 3.93 -10.59
C ALA A 193 -5.71 4.19 -9.08
N VAL A 194 -6.38 5.24 -8.58
CA VAL A 194 -6.37 5.64 -7.17
C VAL A 194 -7.05 4.59 -6.31
N GLY A 195 -8.21 4.08 -6.73
CA GLY A 195 -8.96 3.08 -5.97
C GLY A 195 -8.68 1.63 -6.37
N LEU A 196 -7.63 1.34 -7.15
CA LEU A 196 -7.34 0.04 -7.77
C LEU A 196 -7.52 -1.19 -6.86
N SER A 197 -7.19 -1.03 -5.58
CA SER A 197 -7.26 -2.10 -4.56
C SER A 197 -8.66 -2.39 -4.00
N ALA A 198 -9.66 -1.56 -4.31
CA ALA A 198 -11.02 -1.65 -3.79
C ALA A 198 -12.06 -2.08 -4.84
N TRP A 199 -11.64 -2.20 -6.10
CA TRP A 199 -12.54 -2.50 -7.21
C TRP A 199 -12.80 -3.99 -7.36
N PRO A 200 -14.00 -4.38 -7.84
CA PRO A 200 -14.24 -5.73 -8.33
C PRO A 200 -13.24 -6.08 -9.45
N LEU A 201 -12.50 -7.19 -9.27
CA LEU A 201 -11.36 -7.51 -10.13
C LEU A 201 -11.75 -7.83 -11.58
N GLU A 202 -12.78 -8.65 -11.79
CA GLU A 202 -13.17 -9.10 -13.14
C GLU A 202 -13.67 -7.95 -14.03
N PRO A 203 -14.67 -7.13 -13.61
CA PRO A 203 -15.12 -6.01 -14.44
C PRO A 203 -14.00 -4.99 -14.74
N LEU A 204 -13.10 -4.78 -13.78
CA LEU A 204 -11.96 -3.91 -13.95
C LEU A 204 -10.96 -4.46 -14.97
N ALA A 205 -10.61 -5.75 -14.86
CA ALA A 205 -9.67 -6.38 -15.78
C ALA A 205 -10.21 -6.36 -17.21
N GLU A 206 -11.48 -6.71 -17.42
CA GLU A 206 -12.13 -6.68 -18.74
C GLU A 206 -12.17 -5.25 -19.31
N GLY A 207 -12.57 -4.28 -18.50
CA GLY A 207 -12.64 -2.89 -18.91
C GLY A 207 -11.27 -2.31 -19.30
N LEU A 208 -10.23 -2.60 -18.52
CA LEU A 208 -8.86 -2.18 -18.84
C LEU A 208 -8.30 -2.92 -20.08
N GLN A 209 -8.67 -4.18 -20.31
CA GLN A 209 -8.30 -4.90 -21.54
C GLN A 209 -8.93 -4.27 -22.78
N GLN A 210 -10.18 -3.81 -22.69
CA GLN A 210 -10.82 -3.09 -23.79
C GLN A 210 -10.14 -1.73 -24.02
N LEU A 211 -9.85 -0.99 -22.96
CA LEU A 211 -9.13 0.28 -23.05
C LEU A 211 -7.71 0.14 -23.61
N SER A 212 -7.05 -1.01 -23.39
CA SER A 212 -5.71 -1.25 -23.93
C SER A 212 -5.64 -1.32 -25.46
N THR A 213 -6.78 -1.51 -26.13
CA THR A 213 -6.91 -1.54 -27.60
C THR A 213 -7.49 -0.25 -28.19
N GLU A 214 -7.63 0.80 -27.38
CA GLU A 214 -8.10 2.11 -27.84
C GLU A 214 -7.13 2.76 -28.82
N LEU A 215 -7.66 3.61 -29.69
CA LEU A 215 -6.86 4.41 -30.63
C LEU A 215 -6.09 5.54 -29.94
N ASP A 216 -6.51 5.96 -28.75
CA ASP A 216 -5.77 6.93 -27.95
C ASP A 216 -4.59 6.21 -27.25
N PRO A 217 -3.33 6.48 -27.67
CA PRO A 217 -2.18 5.76 -27.12
C PRO A 217 -1.91 6.11 -25.65
N GLY A 218 -2.34 7.28 -25.18
CA GLY A 218 -2.19 7.69 -23.78
C GLY A 218 -3.08 6.87 -22.86
N LEU A 219 -4.36 6.76 -23.20
CA LEU A 219 -5.33 5.95 -22.45
C LEU A 219 -4.97 4.46 -22.51
N ALA A 220 -4.65 3.95 -23.70
CA ALA A 220 -4.28 2.55 -23.88
C ALA A 220 -3.01 2.18 -23.09
N ALA A 221 -1.99 3.04 -23.12
CA ALA A 221 -0.78 2.86 -22.33
C ALA A 221 -1.05 2.81 -20.82
N GLN A 222 -1.87 3.74 -20.31
CA GLN A 222 -2.24 3.77 -18.90
C GLN A 222 -3.05 2.53 -18.51
N ALA A 223 -3.95 2.06 -19.38
CA ALA A 223 -4.72 0.84 -19.15
C ALA A 223 -3.82 -0.40 -19.05
N VAL A 224 -2.81 -0.53 -19.94
CA VAL A 224 -1.78 -1.58 -19.86
C VAL A 224 -1.00 -1.50 -18.55
N ASP A 225 -0.62 -0.29 -18.12
CA ASP A 225 0.10 -0.07 -16.87
C ASP A 225 -0.77 -0.46 -15.64
N LEU A 226 -2.08 -0.21 -15.68
CA LEU A 226 -3.01 -0.61 -14.63
C LEU A 226 -3.29 -2.12 -14.63
N LEU A 227 -3.45 -2.75 -15.80
CA LEU A 227 -3.56 -4.21 -15.92
C LEU A 227 -2.37 -4.90 -15.25
N GLY A 228 -1.15 -4.43 -15.52
CA GLY A 228 0.07 -4.98 -14.91
C GLY A 228 0.18 -4.77 -13.40
N ARG A 229 -0.70 -3.96 -12.79
CA ARG A 229 -0.77 -3.74 -11.33
C ARG A 229 -1.85 -4.58 -10.64
N LEU A 230 -2.72 -5.24 -11.40
CA LEU A 230 -3.72 -6.16 -10.84
C LEU A 230 -3.04 -7.43 -10.28
N PRO A 231 -3.67 -8.14 -9.33
CA PRO A 231 -3.15 -9.41 -8.81
C PRO A 231 -2.77 -10.41 -9.91
N ASP A 232 -3.61 -10.55 -10.94
CA ASP A 232 -3.37 -11.49 -12.06
C ASP A 232 -2.84 -10.76 -13.31
N GLY A 233 -2.18 -9.61 -13.09
CA GLY A 233 -1.85 -8.68 -14.15
C GLY A 233 -1.03 -9.29 -15.29
N GLN A 234 -0.07 -10.16 -14.98
CA GLN A 234 0.72 -10.86 -16.02
C GLN A 234 -0.15 -11.74 -16.92
N GLN A 235 -1.07 -12.53 -16.34
CA GLN A 235 -1.98 -13.37 -17.12
C GLN A 235 -2.90 -12.51 -17.98
N ARG A 236 -3.46 -11.43 -17.43
CA ARG A 236 -4.33 -10.50 -18.15
C ARG A 236 -3.60 -9.76 -19.27
N LEU A 237 -2.34 -9.42 -19.07
CA LEU A 237 -1.49 -8.84 -20.12
C LEU A 237 -1.19 -9.86 -21.22
N ARG A 238 -0.93 -11.13 -20.90
CA ARG A 238 -0.73 -12.17 -21.93
C ARG A 238 -1.96 -12.39 -22.81
N GLN A 239 -3.16 -12.18 -22.29
CA GLN A 239 -4.41 -12.23 -23.07
C GLN A 239 -4.51 -11.11 -24.14
N LEU A 240 -3.64 -10.10 -24.11
CA LEU A 240 -3.51 -9.10 -25.17
C LEU A 240 -2.63 -9.57 -26.34
N GLN A 241 -1.96 -10.72 -26.21
CA GLN A 241 -1.14 -11.28 -27.28
C GLN A 241 -1.98 -11.49 -28.55
N GLY A 242 -1.44 -11.09 -29.70
CA GLY A 242 -2.12 -11.18 -30.99
C GLY A 242 -3.13 -10.05 -31.26
N ARG A 243 -3.41 -9.17 -30.30
CA ARG A 243 -4.21 -7.95 -30.56
C ARG A 243 -3.37 -6.89 -31.26
N ALA A 244 -4.01 -6.13 -32.14
CA ALA A 244 -3.39 -4.95 -32.76
C ALA A 244 -3.27 -3.84 -31.70
N LEU A 245 -2.05 -3.61 -31.22
CA LEU A 245 -1.71 -2.52 -30.31
C LEU A 245 -0.90 -1.47 -31.08
N GLU A 246 -1.14 -0.19 -30.78
CA GLU A 246 -0.29 0.90 -31.26
C GLU A 246 1.18 0.63 -30.81
N PRO A 247 2.19 0.92 -31.65
CA PRO A 247 3.60 0.60 -31.35
C PRO A 247 4.12 1.02 -29.96
N SER A 248 3.80 2.22 -29.48
CA SER A 248 4.23 2.68 -28.16
C SER A 248 3.52 1.94 -27.02
N VAL A 249 2.25 1.57 -27.21
CA VAL A 249 1.48 0.71 -26.29
C VAL A 249 2.03 -0.72 -26.30
N ALA A 250 2.35 -1.26 -27.47
CA ALA A 250 2.94 -2.58 -27.63
C ALA A 250 4.30 -2.69 -26.92
N GLU A 251 5.15 -1.65 -27.00
CA GLU A 251 6.42 -1.64 -26.27
C GLU A 251 6.21 -1.58 -24.75
N ARG A 252 5.25 -0.77 -24.26
CA ARG A 252 4.88 -0.76 -22.84
C ARG A 252 4.37 -2.13 -22.38
N TRP A 253 3.50 -2.75 -23.16
CA TRP A 253 2.97 -4.10 -22.91
C TRP A 253 4.09 -5.14 -22.82
N ARG A 254 4.98 -5.20 -23.83
CA ARG A 254 6.15 -6.10 -23.81
C ARG A 254 7.02 -5.88 -22.60
N ARG A 255 7.29 -4.62 -22.25
CA ARG A 255 8.09 -4.26 -21.08
C ARG A 255 7.44 -4.71 -19.77
N ARG A 256 6.10 -4.67 -19.68
CA ARG A 256 5.35 -5.20 -18.53
C ARG A 256 5.36 -6.73 -18.46
N LEU A 257 5.47 -7.43 -19.58
CA LEU A 257 5.57 -8.90 -19.64
C LEU A 257 6.97 -9.46 -19.39
N ARG A 258 8.02 -8.62 -19.39
CA ARG A 258 9.38 -9.08 -19.08
C ARG A 258 9.40 -9.66 -17.68
N ARG A 259 10.05 -10.81 -17.52
CA ARG A 259 10.32 -11.46 -16.24
C ARG A 259 11.67 -10.97 -15.70
N THR A 260 11.65 -10.36 -14.54
CA THR A 260 12.83 -9.96 -13.77
C THR A 260 13.38 -11.17 -13.05
N PRO A 261 14.72 -11.27 -12.90
CA PRO A 261 15.31 -12.20 -11.97
C PRO A 261 14.78 -11.96 -10.57
N LEU A 262 14.54 -13.06 -9.84
CA LEU A 262 14.03 -13.01 -8.48
C LEU A 262 15.15 -13.28 -7.49
N VAL A 263 15.15 -12.53 -6.38
CA VAL A 263 15.89 -12.88 -5.17
C VAL A 263 14.88 -13.21 -4.08
N LEU A 264 14.73 -14.50 -3.80
CA LEU A 264 13.85 -15.02 -2.76
C LEU A 264 14.56 -14.92 -1.40
N VAL A 265 14.08 -14.04 -0.54
CA VAL A 265 14.64 -13.86 0.81
C VAL A 265 13.92 -14.79 1.77
N VAL A 266 14.66 -15.72 2.37
CA VAL A 266 14.15 -16.74 3.28
C VAL A 266 14.76 -16.57 4.66
N HIS A 267 14.11 -17.09 5.71
CA HIS A 267 14.68 -17.03 7.05
C HIS A 267 16.01 -17.79 7.14
N GLY A 268 16.07 -18.99 6.55
CA GLY A 268 17.19 -19.92 6.71
C GLY A 268 17.29 -20.50 8.13
N ARG A 269 18.26 -21.39 8.32
CA ARG A 269 18.67 -21.95 9.62
C ARG A 269 19.90 -21.21 10.14
N GLN A 270 20.31 -21.55 11.37
CA GLN A 270 21.54 -21.03 11.96
C GLN A 270 22.73 -21.23 11.01
N GLY A 271 23.57 -20.21 10.84
CA GLY A 271 24.66 -20.22 9.87
C GLY A 271 24.23 -19.94 8.42
N GLY A 272 22.96 -19.59 8.16
CA GLY A 272 22.49 -19.22 6.83
C GLY A 272 22.11 -20.40 5.93
N VAL A 273 22.05 -21.62 6.48
CA VAL A 273 21.68 -22.82 5.72
C VAL A 273 20.22 -22.74 5.24
N ILE A 274 20.01 -22.98 3.95
CA ILE A 274 18.67 -22.93 3.34
C ILE A 274 18.09 -24.34 3.25
N PRO A 275 16.89 -24.60 3.83
CA PRO A 275 16.22 -25.90 3.73
C PRO A 275 16.07 -26.40 2.29
N GLU A 276 16.21 -27.72 2.07
CA GLU A 276 16.15 -28.33 0.74
C GLU A 276 14.83 -28.05 0.01
N VAL A 277 13.70 -28.08 0.72
CA VAL A 277 12.38 -27.76 0.14
C VAL A 277 12.33 -26.37 -0.50
N LEU A 278 13.07 -25.39 0.04
CA LEU A 278 13.16 -24.04 -0.52
C LEU A 278 14.10 -23.99 -1.73
N GLN A 279 15.16 -24.80 -1.75
CA GLN A 279 16.05 -24.95 -2.90
C GLN A 279 15.31 -25.58 -4.09
N GLN A 280 14.54 -26.64 -3.83
CA GLN A 280 13.69 -27.29 -4.82
C GLN A 280 12.62 -26.34 -5.35
N LEU A 281 11.96 -25.57 -4.47
CA LEU A 281 11.00 -24.53 -4.86
C LEU A 281 11.63 -23.51 -5.81
N ALA A 282 12.84 -23.01 -5.51
CA ALA A 282 13.52 -22.01 -6.33
C ALA A 282 13.94 -22.58 -7.70
N ALA A 283 14.45 -23.82 -7.74
CA ALA A 283 14.83 -24.48 -8.98
C ALA A 283 13.61 -24.71 -9.90
N GLU A 284 12.50 -25.20 -9.34
CA GLU A 284 11.27 -25.37 -10.10
C GLU A 284 10.70 -24.02 -10.57
N LEU A 285 10.74 -23.01 -9.72
CA LEU A 285 10.30 -21.66 -10.08
C LEU A 285 11.14 -21.09 -11.23
N GLU A 286 12.47 -21.24 -11.20
CA GLU A 286 13.35 -20.83 -12.30
C GLU A 286 12.99 -21.53 -13.61
N GLN A 287 12.71 -22.84 -13.57
CA GLN A 287 12.29 -23.60 -14.74
C GLN A 287 10.96 -23.11 -15.30
N ARG A 288 9.92 -22.96 -14.46
CA ARG A 288 8.59 -22.45 -14.87
C ARG A 288 8.67 -21.03 -15.40
N ARG A 289 9.48 -20.17 -14.77
CA ARG A 289 9.66 -18.77 -15.17
C ARG A 289 10.58 -18.58 -16.37
N GLY A 290 11.49 -19.51 -16.65
CA GLY A 290 12.55 -19.29 -17.63
C GLY A 290 13.42 -18.06 -17.32
N ALA A 291 13.46 -17.63 -16.05
CA ALA A 291 14.18 -16.45 -15.58
C ALA A 291 14.91 -16.78 -14.27
N PRO A 292 16.15 -16.27 -14.05
CA PRO A 292 16.97 -16.68 -12.91
C PRO A 292 16.32 -16.42 -11.54
N VAL A 293 16.49 -17.37 -10.62
CA VAL A 293 15.99 -17.27 -9.24
C VAL A 293 17.14 -17.54 -8.27
N LEU A 294 17.45 -16.57 -7.42
CA LEU A 294 18.43 -16.70 -6.34
C LEU A 294 17.73 -16.83 -4.99
N LEU A 295 18.35 -17.56 -4.08
CA LEU A 295 17.94 -17.67 -2.69
C LEU A 295 18.92 -16.92 -1.80
N GLN A 296 18.40 -16.12 -0.87
CA GLN A 296 19.19 -15.45 0.14
C GLN A 296 18.59 -15.68 1.53
N ALA A 297 19.37 -16.29 2.43
CA ALA A 297 18.99 -16.36 3.84
C ALA A 297 19.23 -15.01 4.54
N LEU A 298 18.38 -14.66 5.51
CA LEU A 298 18.48 -13.41 6.26
C LEU A 298 19.84 -13.21 6.95
N THR A 299 20.43 -14.30 7.46
CA THR A 299 21.68 -14.25 8.24
C THR A 299 22.91 -14.70 7.45
N ALA A 300 22.78 -14.92 6.15
CA ALA A 300 23.91 -15.31 5.29
C ALA A 300 24.51 -14.09 4.59
N ALA A 301 25.75 -14.23 4.13
CA ALA A 301 26.31 -13.30 3.16
C ALA A 301 25.39 -13.27 1.91
N PRO A 302 25.16 -12.09 1.30
CA PRO A 302 24.39 -12.00 0.07
C PRO A 302 25.02 -12.86 -1.02
N PRO A 303 24.23 -13.66 -1.77
CA PRO A 303 24.78 -14.40 -2.89
C PRO A 303 25.23 -13.42 -3.98
N GLU A 304 26.31 -13.76 -4.67
CA GLU A 304 26.71 -13.03 -5.88
C GLU A 304 25.88 -13.53 -7.06
N GLY A 305 25.24 -12.61 -7.78
CA GLY A 305 24.56 -12.95 -9.03
C GLY A 305 25.58 -13.37 -10.09
N ASP A 306 25.34 -14.51 -10.75
CA ASP A 306 26.19 -14.97 -11.85
C ASP A 306 25.97 -14.15 -13.14
N GLY A 307 26.75 -14.43 -14.19
CA GLY A 307 26.62 -13.72 -15.47
C GLY A 307 25.24 -13.86 -16.11
N ARG A 308 24.56 -15.01 -15.92
CA ARG A 308 23.21 -15.25 -16.44
C ARG A 308 22.18 -14.38 -15.72
N PHE A 309 22.29 -14.26 -14.40
CA PHE A 309 21.46 -13.42 -13.56
C PHE A 309 21.55 -11.95 -13.97
N TRP A 310 22.77 -11.41 -14.07
CA TRP A 310 22.96 -10.00 -14.44
C TRP A 310 22.56 -9.70 -15.89
N LEU A 311 22.81 -10.61 -16.83
CA LEU A 311 22.33 -10.45 -18.20
C LEU A 311 20.80 -10.41 -18.27
N ALA A 312 20.12 -11.29 -17.53
CA ALA A 312 18.67 -11.30 -17.44
C ALA A 312 18.14 -10.01 -16.77
N ALA A 313 18.80 -9.55 -15.70
CA ALA A 313 18.44 -8.30 -15.03
C ALA A 313 18.55 -7.09 -15.97
N GLN A 314 19.62 -7.02 -16.77
CA GLN A 314 19.81 -5.94 -17.75
C GLN A 314 18.76 -5.97 -18.86
N ARG A 315 18.40 -7.16 -19.37
CA ARG A 315 17.34 -7.31 -20.38
C ARG A 315 15.97 -6.93 -19.82
N ALA A 316 15.68 -7.29 -18.58
CA ALA A 316 14.42 -6.95 -17.91
C ALA A 316 14.39 -5.49 -17.41
N GLY A 317 15.56 -4.87 -17.23
CA GLY A 317 15.71 -3.53 -16.65
C GLY A 317 15.62 -3.50 -15.12
N GLY A 318 15.64 -4.66 -14.46
CA GLY A 318 15.53 -4.73 -13.00
C GLY A 318 15.61 -6.13 -12.39
N ILE A 319 15.58 -6.14 -11.05
CA ILE A 319 15.59 -7.30 -10.16
C ILE A 319 14.44 -7.14 -9.17
N SER A 320 13.76 -8.25 -8.84
CA SER A 320 12.73 -8.26 -7.80
C SER A 320 13.19 -9.03 -6.57
N VAL A 321 13.22 -8.36 -5.41
CA VAL A 321 13.51 -8.96 -4.10
C VAL A 321 12.18 -9.34 -3.44
N VAL A 322 12.00 -10.64 -3.18
CA VAL A 322 10.73 -11.24 -2.74
C VAL A 322 10.91 -11.89 -1.37
N PRO A 323 10.35 -11.33 -0.28
CA PRO A 323 10.49 -11.90 1.05
C PRO A 323 9.52 -13.07 1.24
N LEU A 324 10.03 -14.30 1.32
CA LEU A 324 9.29 -15.50 1.67
C LEU A 324 9.11 -15.61 3.19
N LEU A 325 8.54 -14.56 3.77
CA LEU A 325 8.22 -14.43 5.19
C LEU A 325 6.70 -14.37 5.35
N LEU A 326 6.18 -14.93 6.44
CA LEU A 326 4.73 -15.07 6.68
C LEU A 326 4.15 -13.99 7.59
N LEU A 327 4.99 -13.34 8.40
CA LEU A 327 4.56 -12.39 9.43
C LEU A 327 5.40 -11.10 9.41
N PRO A 328 4.82 -9.94 9.76
CA PRO A 328 5.50 -8.64 9.74
C PRO A 328 6.42 -8.39 10.96
N GLY A 329 7.31 -9.34 11.27
CA GLY A 329 8.26 -9.24 12.37
C GLY A 329 9.44 -8.29 12.09
N GLY A 330 10.43 -8.29 13.00
CA GLY A 330 11.65 -7.47 12.88
C GLY A 330 12.37 -7.68 11.54
N HIS A 331 12.42 -8.92 11.05
CA HIS A 331 13.03 -9.25 9.76
C HIS A 331 12.41 -8.53 8.56
N VAL A 332 11.08 -8.49 8.48
CA VAL A 332 10.38 -7.78 7.40
C VAL A 332 10.64 -6.28 7.48
N ARG A 333 10.74 -5.75 8.70
CA ARG A 333 10.83 -4.30 8.97
C ARG A 333 12.24 -3.73 8.85
N SER A 334 13.26 -4.54 9.12
CA SER A 334 14.65 -4.08 9.21
C SER A 334 15.56 -4.81 8.22
N ASP A 335 15.61 -6.14 8.29
CA ASP A 335 16.59 -6.93 7.53
C ASP A 335 16.29 -6.95 6.03
N VAL A 336 15.02 -7.17 5.65
CA VAL A 336 14.61 -7.15 4.25
C VAL A 336 14.90 -5.78 3.57
N PRO A 337 14.57 -4.62 4.16
CA PRO A 337 15.02 -3.33 3.61
C PRO A 337 16.53 -3.22 3.46
N ALA A 338 17.32 -3.71 4.43
CA ALA A 338 18.77 -3.69 4.37
C ALA A 338 19.30 -4.55 3.23
N ILE A 339 18.78 -5.77 3.07
CA ILE A 339 19.07 -6.68 1.95
C ILE A 339 18.74 -6.01 0.61
N ALA A 340 17.56 -5.39 0.49
CA ALA A 340 17.20 -4.66 -0.72
C ALA A 340 18.14 -3.48 -0.99
N GLY A 341 18.68 -2.83 0.06
CA GLY A 341 19.70 -1.80 -0.04
C GLY A 341 21.02 -2.33 -0.60
N GLN A 342 21.48 -3.49 -0.12
CA GLN A 342 22.69 -4.15 -0.62
C GLN A 342 22.55 -4.53 -2.11
N TRP A 343 21.41 -5.11 -2.51
CA TRP A 343 21.14 -5.39 -3.92
C TRP A 343 21.12 -4.14 -4.79
N ARG A 344 20.61 -3.01 -4.28
CA ARG A 344 20.68 -1.73 -5.02
C ARG A 344 22.12 -1.28 -5.23
N GLN A 345 22.98 -1.44 -4.22
CA GLN A 345 24.41 -1.09 -4.35
C GLN A 345 25.08 -1.97 -5.41
N GLN A 346 24.86 -3.29 -5.37
CA GLN A 346 25.39 -4.21 -6.38
C GLN A 346 24.86 -3.89 -7.79
N ALA A 347 23.55 -3.65 -7.91
CA ALA A 347 22.90 -3.32 -9.18
C ALA A 347 23.36 -1.98 -9.75
N ALA A 348 23.73 -1.01 -8.90
CA ALA A 348 24.32 0.26 -9.33
C ALA A 348 25.77 0.12 -9.78
N ALA A 349 26.52 -0.82 -9.20
CA ALA A 349 27.91 -1.12 -9.56
C ALA A 349 28.04 -2.01 -10.82
N ALA A 350 26.96 -2.63 -11.27
CA ALA A 350 26.95 -3.41 -12.51
C ALA A 350 27.25 -2.53 -13.74
N GLN A 351 27.87 -3.11 -14.78
CA GLN A 351 28.26 -2.41 -16.02
C GLN A 351 27.11 -1.59 -16.65
N ARG A 352 25.88 -2.08 -16.51
CA ARG A 352 24.66 -1.34 -16.82
C ARG A 352 23.77 -1.34 -15.58
N PRO A 353 23.51 -0.19 -14.96
CA PRO A 353 22.65 -0.10 -13.79
C PRO A 353 21.25 -0.62 -14.05
N VAL A 354 20.70 -1.37 -13.11
CA VAL A 354 19.34 -1.91 -13.16
C VAL A 354 18.54 -1.53 -11.92
N GLN A 355 17.22 -1.45 -12.02
CA GLN A 355 16.38 -1.10 -10.88
C GLN A 355 16.17 -2.30 -9.95
N VAL A 356 16.18 -2.07 -8.63
CA VAL A 356 15.82 -3.11 -7.65
C VAL A 356 14.50 -2.77 -7.00
N ARG A 357 13.52 -3.64 -7.22
CA ARG A 357 12.19 -3.55 -6.62
C ARG A 357 12.06 -4.53 -5.48
N ARG A 358 11.70 -4.04 -4.30
CA ARG A 358 11.30 -4.89 -3.17
C ARG A 358 9.80 -5.11 -3.22
N LEU A 359 9.37 -6.37 -3.18
CA LEU A 359 7.96 -6.73 -3.05
C LEU A 359 7.54 -6.89 -1.58
N PRO A 360 6.23 -6.80 -1.26
CA PRO A 360 5.73 -7.17 0.06
C PRO A 360 6.08 -8.61 0.41
N PHE A 361 6.22 -8.91 1.70
CA PHE A 361 6.40 -10.30 2.17
C PHE A 361 5.17 -11.15 1.81
N VAL A 362 5.36 -12.45 1.57
CA VAL A 362 4.31 -13.37 1.11
C VAL A 362 3.08 -13.36 2.02
N GLY A 363 3.27 -13.28 3.34
CA GLY A 363 2.15 -13.17 4.28
C GLY A 363 1.20 -11.99 4.00
N ALA A 364 1.69 -10.89 3.42
CA ALA A 364 0.87 -9.73 3.07
C ALA A 364 0.07 -9.90 1.75
N TRP A 365 0.22 -11.01 1.03
CA TRP A 365 -0.41 -11.19 -0.27
C TRP A 365 -1.86 -11.68 -0.10
N PRO A 366 -2.87 -10.97 -0.62
CA PRO A 366 -4.27 -11.35 -0.41
C PRO A 366 -4.65 -12.72 -1.02
N ARG A 367 -4.02 -13.12 -2.14
CA ARG A 367 -4.24 -14.44 -2.75
C ARG A 367 -3.66 -15.56 -1.87
N TRP A 368 -2.48 -15.35 -1.30
CA TRP A 368 -1.88 -16.25 -0.32
C TRP A 368 -2.75 -16.43 0.93
N GLN A 369 -3.25 -15.33 1.50
CA GLN A 369 -4.12 -15.39 2.69
C GLN A 369 -5.43 -16.16 2.40
N ARG A 370 -6.05 -15.95 1.24
CA ARG A 370 -7.25 -16.67 0.82
C ARG A 370 -7.00 -18.15 0.57
N LEU A 371 -5.89 -18.49 -0.10
CA LEU A 371 -5.47 -19.88 -0.30
C LEU A 371 -5.34 -20.62 1.04
N LEU A 372 -4.69 -20.02 2.03
CA LEU A 372 -4.60 -20.61 3.36
C LEU A 372 -5.98 -20.75 4.03
N ALA A 373 -6.85 -19.74 3.90
CA ALA A 373 -8.20 -19.79 4.43
C ALA A 373 -9.01 -20.96 3.85
N GLU A 374 -9.00 -21.11 2.52
CA GLU A 374 -9.71 -22.15 1.78
C GLU A 374 -9.20 -23.55 2.18
N LEU A 375 -7.88 -23.74 2.13
CA LEU A 375 -7.27 -25.03 2.43
C LEU A 375 -7.44 -25.41 3.90
N TRP A 376 -7.31 -24.47 4.84
CA TRP A 376 -7.57 -24.75 6.25
C TRP A 376 -9.05 -25.03 6.52
N ALA A 377 -9.97 -24.33 5.86
CA ALA A 377 -11.40 -24.62 5.98
C ALA A 377 -11.75 -26.03 5.48
N GLU A 378 -11.20 -26.42 4.33
CA GLU A 378 -11.35 -27.76 3.78
C GLU A 378 -10.77 -28.82 4.73
N ARG A 379 -9.55 -28.60 5.23
CA ARG A 379 -8.88 -29.57 6.11
C ARG A 379 -9.51 -29.69 7.49
N ALA A 380 -9.94 -28.56 8.05
CA ALA A 380 -10.63 -28.53 9.33
C ALA A 380 -12.00 -29.22 9.23
N ALA A 381 -12.71 -29.08 8.10
CA ALA A 381 -14.03 -29.64 7.88
C ALA A 381 -15.00 -29.32 9.04
N GLY A 382 -14.97 -28.07 9.52
CA GLY A 382 -15.77 -27.59 10.66
C GLY A 382 -15.21 -27.92 12.04
N ARG A 383 -14.10 -28.66 12.14
CA ARG A 383 -13.41 -28.92 13.42
C ARG A 383 -12.66 -27.67 13.91
N PRO A 384 -12.50 -27.46 15.24
CA PRO A 384 -11.70 -26.37 15.77
C PRO A 384 -10.24 -26.45 15.32
N LEU A 385 -9.78 -25.45 14.58
CA LEU A 385 -8.39 -25.28 14.15
C LEU A 385 -7.78 -24.07 14.85
N LEU A 386 -6.51 -24.22 15.22
CA LEU A 386 -5.68 -23.16 15.77
C LEU A 386 -4.36 -23.09 15.00
N TRP A 387 -3.98 -21.90 14.53
CA TRP A 387 -2.67 -21.73 13.89
C TRP A 387 -1.63 -21.16 14.86
N LEU A 388 -0.44 -21.73 14.81
CA LEU A 388 0.66 -21.42 15.72
C LEU A 388 1.69 -20.54 15.03
N HIS A 389 2.11 -19.48 15.71
CA HIS A 389 3.10 -18.56 15.18
C HIS A 389 4.15 -18.19 16.23
N HIS A 390 5.33 -17.77 15.77
CA HIS A 390 6.34 -17.25 16.68
C HIS A 390 5.85 -15.95 17.35
N PRO A 391 6.26 -15.65 18.59
CA PRO A 391 5.87 -14.42 19.27
C PRO A 391 6.28 -13.17 18.48
N LEU A 392 5.34 -12.24 18.33
CA LEU A 392 5.55 -10.94 17.67
C LEU A 392 5.33 -9.81 18.68
N GLN A 393 6.03 -8.69 18.47
CA GLN A 393 5.90 -7.50 19.30
C GLN A 393 5.40 -6.30 18.49
N GLY A 394 4.70 -5.38 19.16
CA GLY A 394 4.28 -4.08 18.62
C GLY A 394 2.87 -4.04 17.99
N ALA A 395 2.31 -2.83 17.92
CA ALA A 395 0.93 -2.59 17.47
C ALA A 395 0.65 -3.02 16.02
N LEU A 396 1.64 -2.89 15.13
CA LEU A 396 1.50 -3.32 13.73
C LEU A 396 1.30 -4.84 13.64
N SER A 397 2.11 -5.61 14.38
CA SER A 397 2.01 -7.07 14.43
C SER A 397 0.66 -7.50 14.98
N ALA A 398 0.19 -6.86 16.08
CA ALA A 398 -1.12 -7.16 16.66
C ALA A 398 -2.27 -6.90 15.67
N ARG A 399 -2.26 -5.76 14.98
CA ARG A 399 -3.25 -5.44 13.93
C ARG A 399 -3.21 -6.45 12.78
N TYR A 400 -2.03 -6.87 12.36
CA TYR A 400 -1.88 -7.86 11.31
C TYR A 400 -2.39 -9.24 11.73
N LEU A 401 -2.11 -9.68 12.96
CA LEU A 401 -2.60 -10.97 13.47
C LEU A 401 -4.14 -10.97 13.58
N GLN A 402 -4.73 -9.87 14.04
CA GLN A 402 -6.19 -9.68 14.05
C GLN A 402 -6.79 -9.76 12.64
N HIS A 403 -6.18 -9.05 11.68
CA HIS A 403 -6.57 -9.10 10.27
C HIS A 403 -6.46 -10.53 9.72
N LEU A 404 -5.32 -11.20 9.93
CA LEU A 404 -5.09 -12.54 9.41
C LEU A 404 -6.10 -13.54 9.99
N ALA A 405 -6.37 -13.48 11.30
CA ALA A 405 -7.39 -14.30 11.94
C ALA A 405 -8.78 -14.08 11.32
N ALA A 406 -9.15 -12.83 11.03
CA ALA A 406 -10.41 -12.50 10.36
C ALA A 406 -10.48 -13.03 8.92
N VAL A 407 -9.37 -13.00 8.17
CA VAL A 407 -9.33 -13.51 6.79
C VAL A 407 -9.37 -15.04 6.74
N VAL A 408 -8.60 -15.71 7.59
CA VAL A 408 -8.50 -17.18 7.58
C VAL A 408 -9.63 -17.86 8.34
N GLY A 409 -10.39 -17.13 9.16
CA GLY A 409 -11.52 -17.65 9.93
C GLY A 409 -11.13 -18.44 11.18
N TYR A 410 -9.84 -18.48 11.54
CA TYR A 410 -9.31 -19.24 12.68
C TYR A 410 -8.44 -18.38 13.59
N PRO A 411 -8.47 -18.61 14.91
CA PRO A 411 -7.62 -17.89 15.85
C PRO A 411 -6.15 -18.28 15.68
N GLY A 412 -5.28 -17.28 15.88
CA GLY A 412 -3.84 -17.46 15.94
C GLY A 412 -3.31 -17.42 17.36
N MET A 413 -2.26 -18.17 17.62
CA MET A 413 -1.60 -18.20 18.93
C MET A 413 -0.09 -18.15 18.82
N ALA A 414 0.49 -17.32 19.70
CA ALA A 414 1.92 -17.27 19.88
C ALA A 414 2.40 -18.53 20.60
N ALA A 415 3.33 -19.26 19.98
CA ALA A 415 4.01 -20.41 20.54
C ALA A 415 5.52 -20.18 20.45
N ALA A 416 6.20 -20.22 21.60
CA ALA A 416 7.66 -20.12 21.62
C ALA A 416 8.28 -21.40 21.05
N TYR A 417 9.35 -21.26 20.27
CA TYR A 417 10.08 -22.40 19.72
C TYR A 417 10.60 -23.38 20.80
N SER A 418 10.86 -22.87 22.00
CA SER A 418 11.40 -23.64 23.13
C SER A 418 10.35 -24.45 23.88
N ASP A 419 9.09 -24.03 23.85
CA ASP A 419 8.00 -24.69 24.57
C ASP A 419 6.64 -24.31 23.95
N PRO A 420 6.27 -24.96 22.82
CA PRO A 420 4.98 -24.72 22.21
C PRO A 420 3.82 -25.32 23.02
N HIS A 421 4.08 -26.28 23.91
CA HIS A 421 3.06 -27.01 24.66
C HIS A 421 2.49 -26.22 25.83
N ALA A 422 3.29 -25.38 26.50
CA ALA A 422 2.79 -24.50 27.56
C ALA A 422 1.65 -23.58 27.09
N ALA A 423 1.75 -23.03 25.89
CA ALA A 423 0.70 -22.19 25.31
C ALA A 423 -0.57 -22.98 24.97
N LEU A 424 -0.43 -24.23 24.53
CA LEU A 424 -1.54 -25.12 24.22
C LEU A 424 -2.28 -25.59 25.47
N ALA A 425 -1.54 -25.93 26.54
CA ALA A 425 -2.11 -26.37 27.82
C ALA A 425 -2.95 -25.30 28.51
N ALA A 426 -2.69 -24.01 28.23
CA ALA A 426 -3.44 -22.89 28.77
C ALA A 426 -4.78 -22.63 28.05
N GLN A 427 -5.10 -23.39 26.98
CA GLN A 427 -6.34 -23.17 26.24
C GLN A 427 -7.57 -23.74 26.95
N PRO A 428 -8.70 -22.99 26.97
CA PRO A 428 -9.92 -23.45 27.60
C PRO A 428 -10.58 -24.62 26.84
N GLN A 429 -10.31 -24.76 25.54
CA GLN A 429 -10.75 -25.89 24.73
C GLN A 429 -9.58 -26.40 23.88
N PRO A 430 -9.30 -27.71 23.88
CA PRO A 430 -8.23 -28.27 23.06
C PRO A 430 -8.62 -28.18 21.57
N PRO A 431 -7.73 -27.68 20.70
CA PRO A 431 -7.98 -27.69 19.27
C PRO A 431 -8.01 -29.12 18.74
N ALA A 432 -8.79 -29.36 17.69
CA ALA A 432 -8.74 -30.63 16.96
C ALA A 432 -7.61 -30.64 15.93
N LEU A 433 -7.24 -29.47 15.38
CA LEU A 433 -6.13 -29.29 14.46
C LEU A 433 -5.19 -28.16 14.88
N LEU A 434 -3.89 -28.40 14.72
CA LEU A 434 -2.83 -27.40 14.87
C LEU A 434 -2.19 -27.12 13.52
N ALA A 435 -2.17 -25.86 13.12
CA ALA A 435 -1.53 -25.42 11.89
C ALA A 435 -0.26 -24.60 12.21
N PRO A 436 0.95 -25.19 12.17
CA PRO A 436 2.17 -24.41 12.33
C PRO A 436 2.30 -23.43 11.15
N LEU A 437 2.30 -22.12 11.44
CA LEU A 437 2.49 -21.08 10.43
C LEU A 437 3.98 -20.95 10.11
N THR A 438 4.53 -21.99 9.49
CA THR A 438 5.94 -22.11 9.10
C THR A 438 6.01 -22.46 7.63
N LEU A 439 6.85 -21.75 6.87
CA LEU A 439 6.93 -21.97 5.43
C LEU A 439 7.63 -23.30 5.10
N ALA A 440 8.73 -23.59 5.80
CA ALA A 440 9.52 -24.81 5.67
C ALA A 440 9.75 -25.41 7.08
N PRO A 441 10.13 -26.70 7.18
CA PRO A 441 10.42 -27.34 8.45
C PRO A 441 11.42 -26.56 9.33
N ASN A 442 11.00 -26.26 10.55
CA ASN A 442 11.82 -25.59 11.57
C ASN A 442 11.61 -26.23 12.95
N ARG A 443 12.31 -25.72 13.97
CA ARG A 443 12.25 -26.25 15.34
C ARG A 443 10.83 -26.36 15.91
N LEU A 444 9.91 -25.46 15.53
CA LEU A 444 8.51 -25.50 16.00
C LEU A 444 7.74 -26.67 15.37
N SER A 445 7.81 -26.82 14.05
CA SER A 445 7.13 -27.94 13.38
C SER A 445 7.77 -29.30 13.72
N GLU A 446 9.09 -29.31 13.92
CA GLU A 446 9.83 -30.50 14.33
C GLU A 446 9.43 -30.92 15.76
N SER A 447 9.32 -29.98 16.72
CA SER A 447 8.93 -30.32 18.10
C SER A 447 7.48 -30.80 18.21
N LEU A 448 6.55 -30.20 17.46
CA LEU A 448 5.13 -30.60 17.47
C LEU A 448 4.90 -32.04 16.96
N ASN A 449 5.77 -32.54 16.08
CA ASN A 449 5.67 -33.88 15.49
C ASN A 449 6.39 -34.97 16.32
N MET A 450 7.29 -34.59 17.24
CA MET A 450 8.08 -35.55 18.02
C MET A 450 7.42 -35.97 19.34
N ASP A 451 6.44 -35.22 19.83
CA ASP A 451 5.91 -35.39 21.19
C ASP A 451 4.59 -36.18 21.22
N ALA A 452 4.51 -37.22 22.05
CA ALA A 452 3.33 -38.08 22.17
C ALA A 452 2.12 -37.36 22.79
N GLN A 453 2.31 -36.17 23.37
CA GLN A 453 1.26 -35.36 23.99
C GLN A 453 0.29 -34.72 22.98
N THR A 454 0.64 -34.67 21.69
CA THR A 454 -0.26 -34.25 20.60
C THR A 454 -1.05 -35.43 20.02
N ALA A 455 -1.00 -36.64 20.60
CA ALA A 455 -1.66 -37.83 20.03
C ALA A 455 -3.18 -37.70 19.79
N SER A 456 -3.85 -36.77 20.47
CA SER A 456 -5.28 -36.46 20.24
C SER A 456 -5.54 -35.27 19.31
N VAL A 457 -4.49 -34.58 18.86
CA VAL A 457 -4.57 -33.33 18.08
C VAL A 457 -3.82 -33.50 16.77
N GLU A 458 -4.51 -33.27 15.65
CA GLU A 458 -3.91 -33.41 14.34
C GLU A 458 -2.99 -32.22 14.03
N VAL A 459 -1.68 -32.44 13.88
CA VAL A 459 -0.73 -31.40 13.48
C VAL A 459 -0.61 -31.37 11.96
N LEU A 460 -0.93 -30.24 11.34
CA LEU A 460 -0.72 -30.02 9.91
C LEU A 460 0.77 -29.86 9.60
N PRO A 461 1.21 -30.28 8.40
CA PRO A 461 2.60 -30.14 8.02
C PRO A 461 3.00 -28.66 7.82
N PRO A 462 4.31 -28.35 7.79
CA PRO A 462 4.80 -27.07 7.27
C PRO A 462 4.20 -26.76 5.91
N LEU A 463 4.01 -25.47 5.62
CA LEU A 463 3.21 -25.04 4.47
C LEU A 463 3.72 -25.56 3.12
N LEU A 464 5.04 -25.60 2.89
CA LEU A 464 5.59 -26.10 1.62
C LEU A 464 5.56 -27.63 1.48
N ASP A 465 5.34 -28.36 2.57
CA ASP A 465 5.17 -29.81 2.53
C ASP A 465 3.73 -30.20 2.17
N TRP A 466 2.82 -29.23 2.06
CA TRP A 466 1.45 -29.41 1.59
C TRP A 466 1.34 -29.04 0.11
N PRO A 467 1.13 -30.01 -0.82
CA PRO A 467 1.22 -29.75 -2.26
C PRO A 467 0.33 -28.61 -2.79
N PRO A 468 -0.97 -28.49 -2.40
CA PRO A 468 -1.81 -27.38 -2.84
C PRO A 468 -1.27 -26.00 -2.43
N VAL A 469 -0.67 -25.89 -1.24
CA VAL A 469 -0.05 -24.64 -0.76
C VAL A 469 1.20 -24.32 -1.57
N ARG A 470 2.05 -25.33 -1.80
CA ARG A 470 3.28 -25.21 -2.59
C ARG A 470 2.97 -24.77 -4.03
N ASP A 471 2.00 -25.41 -4.67
CA ASP A 471 1.59 -25.11 -6.05
C ASP A 471 0.95 -23.73 -6.16
N GLY A 472 0.14 -23.33 -5.17
CA GLY A 472 -0.38 -21.98 -5.05
C GLY A 472 0.74 -20.95 -4.95
N LEU A 473 1.74 -21.16 -4.08
CA LEU A 473 2.88 -20.24 -3.95
C LEU A 473 3.71 -20.16 -5.24
N LEU A 474 3.97 -21.30 -5.89
CA LEU A 474 4.65 -21.35 -7.19
C LEU A 474 3.91 -20.53 -8.24
N THR A 475 2.59 -20.67 -8.30
CA THR A 475 1.74 -19.93 -9.24
C THR A 475 1.84 -18.42 -9.01
N GLU A 476 1.74 -17.97 -7.75
CA GLU A 476 1.88 -16.55 -7.40
C GLU A 476 3.28 -16.01 -7.73
N LEU A 477 4.32 -16.76 -7.41
CA LEU A 477 5.71 -16.39 -7.71
C LEU A 477 5.99 -16.39 -9.21
N GLU A 478 5.41 -17.31 -9.98
CA GLU A 478 5.51 -17.37 -11.44
C GLU A 478 4.81 -16.19 -12.12
N ALA A 479 3.74 -15.68 -11.52
CA ALA A 479 3.02 -14.51 -11.98
C ALA A 479 3.72 -13.18 -11.69
N LEU A 480 4.84 -13.17 -10.96
CA LEU A 480 5.60 -11.94 -10.73
C LEU A 480 6.25 -11.40 -12.02
N PRO A 481 6.44 -10.07 -12.16
CA PRO A 481 7.18 -9.48 -13.26
C PRO A 481 8.65 -9.84 -13.29
#